data_AF-A0A803KE07-F1
#
_entry.id   AF-A0A803KE07-F1
#
_cell.length_a   1.000
_cell.length_b   1.000
_cell.length_c   1.000
_cell.angle_alpha   90.00
_cell.angle_beta   90.00
_cell.angle_gamma   90.00
#
_symmetry.space_group_name_H-M   'P 1'
#
loop_
_entity.id
_entity.type
_entity.pdbx_description
1 polymer ?
#
loop_
_entity_poly.entity_id
_entity_poly.type
_entity_poly.pdbx_seq_one_letter_code
_entity_poly.pdbx_strand_id
1 'polypeptide(L)'
;MRITMKGGKTLLFLMFLFEIRSGSQQIISNAVEGEHYILDFKCKNNNNGTNNSEINNSWYTMTNSKEVVNISAVNSNRIVLKLSSIEFWPVTLNDSGTYSCVGGMNCINTILKVHQRKQDICTDASFLTPRRWIIGRSADIDADNSRKYTHSNFSIVWYKNCKVYEKNKKIIHFDSLKYSDAGIYTFVITLTYNGAEFNISGATSLTLRDPTEPIKPHIKGIGNTTVYIELGTNQSLECEAFIGYNENADMLQHNNLMHWVQMNKSVIEDLSYDNNNDNNEDVFVEECKEIRSSTCYTHKLEKEDSIVTMTITLHVIHANENDIKNPYICILSNTYGYENKFFILKVKDKKEYDAYLAFLNHSATEDADHRHFALITLPMILENHFGYKLCVSERDFIPGGALVDDMNTFIEKSRRLILVLGKSNISDNAFYELETGLHKAMVERKIKVILIEYTPLSKLNVILESLQLLTTSNRVIWKGEKSHPVNSRFWKKIQYLMPVKPMKPSSLLAINKSSMLLNGINQ
;
A
#
# COMPACT_ATOMS: atom_id res chain seq x y z
N MET A 1 -73.09 -12.35 4.65
CA MET A 1 -74.30 -13.17 4.43
C MET A 1 -75.50 -12.35 4.90
N ARG A 2 -76.41 -11.97 3.98
CA ARG A 2 -77.60 -11.16 4.30
C ARG A 2 -78.69 -12.09 4.83
N ILE A 3 -79.13 -11.86 6.06
CA ILE A 3 -80.37 -12.42 6.60
C ILE A 3 -81.22 -11.24 7.05
N THR A 4 -82.37 -11.05 6.41
CA THR A 4 -83.45 -10.18 6.85
C THR A 4 -84.46 -11.02 7.61
N MET A 5 -84.80 -10.65 8.85
CA MET A 5 -86.03 -11.08 9.50
C MET A 5 -86.87 -9.87 9.92
N LYS A 6 -88.16 -9.96 9.55
CA LYS A 6 -89.28 -9.08 9.87
C LYS A 6 -89.62 -9.13 11.36
N GLY A 7 -90.12 -8.00 11.89
CA GLY A 7 -90.92 -7.95 13.12
C GLY A 7 -90.20 -7.28 14.26
N GLY A 8 -90.67 -6.09 14.65
CA GLY A 8 -89.97 -5.20 15.55
C GLY A 8 -89.95 -5.67 17.00
N LYS A 9 -88.82 -5.40 17.65
CA LYS A 9 -88.68 -4.62 18.89
C LYS A 9 -87.18 -4.45 19.16
N THR A 10 -86.70 -3.24 18.96
CA THR A 10 -85.32 -2.82 19.20
C THR A 10 -85.12 -2.69 20.71
N LEU A 11 -84.36 -3.59 21.33
CA LEU A 11 -83.76 -3.36 22.64
C LEU A 11 -82.24 -3.38 22.46
N LEU A 12 -81.62 -2.21 22.62
CA LEU A 12 -80.17 -2.06 22.65
C LEU A 12 -79.59 -2.89 23.80
N PHE A 13 -78.83 -3.94 23.47
CA PHE A 13 -77.88 -4.54 24.41
C PHE A 13 -76.47 -4.23 23.91
N LEU A 14 -75.96 -3.06 24.30
CA LEU A 14 -74.56 -2.70 24.16
C LEU A 14 -73.76 -3.49 25.20
N MET A 15 -73.44 -4.76 24.91
CA MET A 15 -72.24 -5.38 25.48
C MET A 15 -71.07 -5.04 24.58
N PHE A 16 -70.37 -3.97 24.95
CA PHE A 16 -68.99 -3.75 24.53
C PHE A 16 -68.15 -4.95 25.02
N LEU A 17 -67.86 -5.88 24.11
CA LEU A 17 -66.64 -6.68 24.20
C LEU A 17 -65.47 -5.72 23.96
N PHE A 18 -64.97 -5.11 25.03
CA PHE A 18 -63.60 -4.61 25.06
C PHE A 18 -62.67 -5.84 25.07
N GLU A 19 -62.41 -6.43 23.90
CA GLU A 19 -61.11 -7.06 23.70
C GLU A 19 -60.09 -5.93 23.73
N ILE A 20 -59.48 -5.73 24.90
CA ILE A 20 -58.25 -4.95 25.02
C ILE A 20 -57.17 -5.79 24.32
N ARG A 21 -57.05 -5.64 23.00
CA ARG A 21 -55.88 -6.05 22.24
C ARG A 21 -54.75 -5.06 22.56
N SER A 22 -54.26 -5.12 23.79
CA SER A 22 -52.99 -4.48 24.16
C SER A 22 -51.89 -5.30 23.50
N GLY A 23 -51.43 -4.85 22.33
CA GLY A 23 -50.21 -5.35 21.72
C GLY A 23 -49.02 -5.02 22.61
N SER A 24 -48.72 -5.88 23.58
CA SER A 24 -47.46 -5.81 24.31
C SER A 24 -46.34 -6.15 23.31
N GLN A 25 -45.44 -5.20 23.05
CA GLN A 25 -44.19 -5.49 22.34
C GLN A 25 -43.49 -6.63 23.08
N GLN A 26 -43.14 -7.70 22.39
CA GLN A 26 -42.32 -8.79 22.93
C GLN A 26 -40.99 -8.80 22.17
N ILE A 27 -39.87 -8.81 22.89
CA ILE A 27 -38.53 -8.86 22.30
C ILE A 27 -38.13 -10.33 22.17
N ILE A 28 -37.68 -10.76 20.99
CA ILE A 28 -37.18 -12.14 20.80
C ILE A 28 -35.65 -12.12 20.87
N SER A 29 -35.11 -13.00 21.70
CA SER A 29 -33.67 -13.18 21.94
C SER A 29 -33.30 -14.63 21.65
N ASN A 30 -32.28 -14.86 20.82
CA ASN A 30 -31.80 -16.20 20.47
C ASN A 30 -30.50 -16.51 21.20
N ALA A 31 -30.35 -17.75 21.67
CA ALA A 31 -29.14 -18.27 22.32
C ALA A 31 -28.79 -19.67 21.82
N VAL A 32 -27.53 -20.07 21.94
CA VAL A 32 -27.03 -21.40 21.60
C VAL A 32 -26.83 -22.20 22.88
N GLU A 33 -27.37 -23.42 22.93
CA GLU A 33 -27.19 -24.31 24.07
C GLU A 33 -25.69 -24.56 24.38
N GLY A 34 -25.34 -24.48 25.66
CA GLY A 34 -23.97 -24.69 26.14
C GLY A 34 -23.07 -23.45 26.09
N GLU A 35 -23.56 -22.31 25.60
CA GLU A 35 -22.83 -21.04 25.60
C GLU A 35 -23.20 -20.14 26.79
N HIS A 36 -22.32 -19.20 27.12
CA HIS A 36 -22.65 -18.12 28.04
C HIS A 36 -23.62 -17.15 27.37
N TYR A 37 -24.64 -16.70 28.10
CA TYR A 37 -25.66 -15.80 27.56
C TYR A 37 -26.08 -14.74 28.56
N ILE A 38 -26.22 -13.50 28.09
CA ILE A 38 -26.77 -12.37 28.86
C ILE A 38 -28.09 -11.94 28.23
N LEU A 39 -29.17 -12.13 28.98
CA LEU A 39 -30.51 -11.68 28.64
C LEU A 39 -30.75 -10.30 29.26
N ASP A 40 -30.72 -9.25 28.42
CA ASP A 40 -30.94 -7.88 28.85
C ASP A 40 -32.42 -7.50 28.81
N PHE A 41 -32.88 -6.79 29.84
CA PHE A 41 -34.25 -6.27 29.89
C PHE A 41 -34.29 -4.79 29.53
N LYS A 42 -35.25 -4.43 28.67
CA LYS A 42 -35.59 -3.02 28.42
C LYS A 42 -36.60 -2.56 29.45
N CYS A 43 -36.11 -1.83 30.45
CA CYS A 43 -36.91 -1.30 31.55
C CYS A 43 -37.11 0.21 31.39
N LYS A 44 -38.34 0.71 31.55
CA LYS A 44 -38.59 2.15 31.75
C LYS A 44 -38.64 2.46 33.24
N ASN A 45 -37.79 3.38 33.71
CA ASN A 45 -37.88 3.92 35.06
C ASN A 45 -39.06 4.90 35.13
N ASN A 46 -40.10 4.54 35.87
CA ASN A 46 -41.10 5.51 36.30
C ASN A 46 -40.61 6.11 37.61
N ASN A 47 -39.80 7.18 37.58
CA ASN A 47 -39.67 8.07 38.75
C ASN A 47 -39.23 9.46 38.29
N ASN A 48 -40.17 10.41 38.32
CA ASN A 48 -39.87 11.81 38.54
C ASN A 48 -39.35 11.93 39.98
N GLY A 49 -38.11 12.40 40.11
CA GLY A 49 -37.40 12.77 41.33
C GLY A 49 -38.01 12.35 42.67
N THR A 50 -37.44 11.33 43.29
CA THR A 50 -37.10 11.32 44.73
C THR A 50 -36.24 10.10 45.07
N ASN A 51 -35.09 10.39 45.68
CA ASN A 51 -34.15 9.59 46.48
C ASN A 51 -33.81 8.13 46.10
N ASN A 52 -32.52 7.95 45.81
CA ASN A 52 -31.77 6.71 45.57
C ASN A 52 -31.61 5.81 46.81
N SER A 53 -32.70 5.28 47.36
CA SER A 53 -32.59 4.15 48.28
C SER A 53 -33.79 3.24 48.15
N GLU A 54 -33.53 1.98 47.79
CA GLU A 54 -34.47 0.85 47.66
C GLU A 54 -35.17 0.66 46.31
N ILE A 55 -34.40 0.32 45.26
CA ILE A 55 -34.90 -0.56 44.17
C ILE A 55 -34.01 -1.80 44.14
N ASN A 56 -34.06 -2.60 45.22
CA ASN A 56 -33.25 -3.83 45.33
C ASN A 56 -34.06 -5.11 45.08
N ASN A 57 -35.36 -4.99 44.75
CA ASN A 57 -36.27 -6.14 44.65
C ASN A 57 -36.94 -6.21 43.26
N SER A 58 -36.18 -6.20 42.18
CA SER A 58 -36.67 -6.69 40.88
C SER A 58 -36.52 -8.22 40.86
N TRP A 59 -37.63 -8.93 40.70
CA TRP A 59 -37.68 -10.39 40.65
C TRP A 59 -38.14 -10.82 39.26
N TYR A 60 -37.52 -11.88 38.73
CA TYR A 60 -37.77 -12.35 37.37
C TYR A 60 -38.64 -13.60 37.38
N THR A 61 -39.66 -13.59 36.54
CA THR A 61 -40.50 -14.77 36.28
C THR A 61 -40.26 -15.27 34.87
N MET A 62 -40.18 -16.59 34.74
CA MET A 62 -40.16 -17.28 33.45
C MET A 62 -41.45 -18.05 33.29
N THR A 63 -42.14 -17.80 32.19
CA THR A 63 -43.32 -18.56 31.78
C THR A 63 -42.93 -19.53 30.68
N ASN A 64 -42.94 -20.82 31.00
CA ASN A 64 -42.93 -21.89 29.99
C ASN A 64 -44.38 -22.38 29.81
N SER A 65 -44.68 -23.04 28.69
CA SER A 65 -46.00 -23.38 28.13
C SER A 65 -47.17 -23.76 29.06
N LYS A 66 -46.96 -24.05 30.35
CA LYS A 66 -48.02 -24.24 31.38
C LYS A 66 -47.70 -23.74 32.80
N GLU A 67 -46.49 -23.27 33.11
CA GLU A 67 -46.05 -22.94 34.47
C GLU A 67 -45.27 -21.61 34.55
N VAL A 68 -45.50 -20.85 35.63
CA VAL A 68 -44.74 -19.63 35.97
C VAL A 68 -43.71 -19.99 37.04
N VAL A 69 -42.44 -19.91 36.68
CA VAL A 69 -41.31 -20.19 37.57
C VAL A 69 -40.70 -18.87 38.06
N ASN A 70 -40.53 -18.72 39.37
CA ASN A 70 -39.78 -17.61 39.93
C ASN A 70 -38.28 -17.92 39.87
N ILE A 71 -37.56 -17.25 38.96
CA ILE A 71 -36.13 -17.48 38.75
C ILE A 71 -35.32 -16.99 39.95
N SER A 72 -35.83 -15.96 40.65
CA SER A 72 -35.19 -15.36 41.83
C SER A 72 -35.15 -16.31 43.04
N ALA A 73 -35.95 -17.37 43.03
CA ALA A 73 -35.94 -18.42 44.05
C ALA A 73 -35.04 -19.61 43.68
N VAL A 74 -34.52 -19.66 42.45
CA VAL A 74 -33.65 -20.74 41.96
C VAL A 74 -32.24 -20.49 42.46
N ASN A 75 -31.84 -21.16 43.53
CA ASN A 75 -30.46 -21.12 44.02
C ASN A 75 -29.56 -21.97 43.10
N SER A 76 -28.97 -21.34 42.09
CA SER A 76 -28.14 -22.00 41.10
C SER A 76 -26.89 -21.19 40.80
N ASN A 77 -25.73 -21.84 40.87
CA ASN A 77 -24.45 -21.24 40.46
C ASN A 77 -24.39 -20.96 38.94
N ARG A 78 -25.35 -21.49 38.17
CA ARG A 78 -25.46 -21.32 36.71
C ARG A 78 -26.20 -20.04 36.31
N ILE A 79 -27.10 -19.53 37.13
CA ILE A 79 -27.95 -18.37 36.79
C ILE A 79 -27.62 -17.23 37.76
N VAL A 80 -27.10 -16.13 37.22
CA VAL A 80 -26.75 -14.95 38.01
C VAL A 80 -27.71 -13.82 37.65
N LEU A 81 -28.41 -13.31 38.66
CA LEU A 81 -29.36 -12.21 38.51
C LEU A 81 -28.67 -10.87 38.76
N LYS A 82 -28.83 -9.94 37.82
CA LYS A 82 -28.41 -8.54 37.95
C LYS A 82 -29.63 -7.62 37.94
N LEU A 83 -29.43 -6.33 38.17
CA LEU A 83 -30.52 -5.33 38.23
C LEU A 83 -31.31 -5.23 36.92
N SER A 84 -30.65 -5.39 35.76
CA SER A 84 -31.25 -5.20 34.43
C SER A 84 -30.97 -6.33 33.45
N SER A 85 -30.38 -7.44 33.92
CA SER A 85 -30.02 -8.58 33.08
C SER A 85 -30.01 -9.89 33.87
N ILE A 86 -30.16 -11.00 33.14
CA ILE A 86 -29.96 -12.36 33.66
C ILE A 86 -28.80 -12.97 32.89
N GLU A 87 -27.82 -13.50 33.61
CA GLU A 87 -26.64 -14.16 33.05
C GLU A 87 -26.74 -15.69 33.24
N PHE A 88 -26.46 -16.44 32.18
CA PHE A 88 -26.49 -17.90 32.16
C PHE A 88 -25.08 -18.46 31.92
N TRP A 89 -24.64 -19.40 32.77
CA TRP A 89 -23.28 -19.97 32.78
C TRP A 89 -23.30 -21.52 32.82
N PRO A 90 -23.75 -22.23 31.77
CA PRO A 90 -24.25 -21.77 30.47
C PRO A 90 -25.79 -21.82 30.36
N VAL A 91 -26.32 -21.42 29.20
CA VAL A 91 -27.73 -21.59 28.85
C VAL A 91 -28.03 -23.02 28.38
N THR A 92 -29.23 -23.52 28.69
CA THR A 92 -29.74 -24.86 28.38
C THR A 92 -31.07 -24.79 27.63
N LEU A 93 -31.46 -25.84 26.91
CA LEU A 93 -32.75 -25.86 26.17
C LEU A 93 -33.97 -25.55 27.06
N ASN A 94 -33.92 -25.99 28.32
CA ASN A 94 -34.98 -25.78 29.31
C ASN A 94 -35.16 -24.32 29.74
N ASP A 95 -34.16 -23.47 29.48
CA ASP A 95 -34.23 -22.04 29.79
C ASP A 95 -35.05 -21.26 28.74
N SER A 96 -35.55 -21.90 27.68
CA SER A 96 -36.43 -21.27 26.69
C SER A 96 -37.79 -20.90 27.31
N GLY A 97 -38.21 -19.65 27.13
CA GLY A 97 -39.46 -19.17 27.71
C GLY A 97 -39.66 -17.67 27.58
N THR A 98 -40.78 -17.18 28.10
CA THR A 98 -41.04 -15.74 28.20
C THR A 98 -40.59 -15.25 29.57
N TYR A 99 -39.66 -14.31 29.58
CA TYR A 99 -39.12 -13.68 30.77
C TYR A 99 -39.77 -12.33 31.00
N SER A 100 -40.21 -12.11 32.22
CA SER A 100 -40.83 -10.87 32.70
C SER A 100 -40.13 -10.42 33.98
N CYS A 101 -39.95 -9.10 34.12
CA CYS A 101 -39.53 -8.53 35.40
C CYS A 101 -40.78 -8.13 36.19
N VAL A 102 -40.73 -8.29 37.50
CA VAL A 102 -41.78 -7.86 38.44
C VAL A 102 -41.09 -7.03 39.53
N GLY A 103 -41.62 -5.84 39.83
CA GLY A 103 -41.08 -4.94 40.87
C GLY A 103 -40.64 -3.57 40.35
N GLY A 104 -41.53 -2.58 40.45
CA GLY A 104 -41.26 -1.14 40.29
C GLY A 104 -40.92 -0.63 38.87
N MET A 105 -40.34 -1.46 38.01
CA MET A 105 -39.95 -1.10 36.65
C MET A 105 -40.95 -1.66 35.62
N ASN A 106 -41.38 -0.84 34.67
CA ASN A 106 -42.13 -1.32 33.51
C ASN A 106 -41.15 -1.94 32.50
N CYS A 107 -40.92 -3.25 32.60
CA CYS A 107 -40.08 -3.99 31.66
C CYS A 107 -40.90 -4.56 30.50
N ILE A 108 -40.29 -4.57 29.32
CA ILE A 108 -40.83 -5.26 28.16
C ILE A 108 -40.57 -6.77 28.30
N ASN A 109 -41.60 -7.59 28.15
CA ASN A 109 -41.47 -9.05 28.15
C ASN A 109 -40.52 -9.51 27.04
N THR A 110 -39.61 -10.41 27.36
CA THR A 110 -38.59 -10.91 26.43
C THR A 110 -38.70 -12.42 26.29
N ILE A 111 -38.81 -12.92 25.06
CA ILE A 111 -38.84 -14.34 24.74
C ILE A 111 -37.40 -14.80 24.46
N LEU A 112 -36.89 -15.72 25.28
CA LEU A 112 -35.62 -16.40 25.04
C LEU A 112 -35.89 -17.71 24.28
N LYS A 113 -35.27 -17.88 23.12
CA LYS A 113 -35.27 -19.11 22.33
C LYS A 113 -33.87 -19.70 22.33
N VAL A 114 -33.71 -20.84 22.99
CA VAL A 114 -32.45 -21.57 23.03
C VAL A 114 -32.48 -22.64 21.95
N HIS A 115 -31.49 -22.60 21.06
CA HIS A 115 -31.36 -23.58 19.97
C HIS A 115 -30.32 -24.61 20.33
N GLN A 116 -30.59 -25.87 19.97
CA GLN A 116 -29.65 -26.96 20.18
C GLN A 116 -28.39 -26.74 19.34
N ARG A 117 -27.23 -27.06 19.91
CA ARG A 117 -25.96 -26.97 19.19
C ARG A 117 -25.91 -28.06 18.11
N LYS A 118 -26.05 -27.67 16.83
CA LYS A 118 -25.77 -28.56 15.71
C LYS A 118 -24.27 -28.74 15.53
N GLN A 119 -23.83 -29.92 15.08
CA GLN A 119 -22.41 -30.24 14.89
C GLN A 119 -21.71 -29.29 13.88
N ASP A 120 -22.46 -28.71 12.92
CA ASP A 120 -21.94 -27.78 11.91
C ASP A 120 -22.47 -26.34 12.08
N ILE A 121 -21.97 -25.63 13.10
CA ILE A 121 -22.36 -24.23 13.43
C ILE A 121 -22.10 -23.25 12.27
N CYS A 122 -21.11 -23.52 11.42
CA CYS A 122 -20.74 -22.65 10.31
C CYS A 122 -21.86 -22.40 9.29
N THR A 123 -22.78 -23.35 9.13
CA THR A 123 -23.79 -23.32 8.07
C THR A 123 -25.19 -23.05 8.59
N ASP A 124 -25.38 -22.92 9.90
CA ASP A 124 -26.71 -22.69 10.46
C ASP A 124 -27.14 -21.24 10.26
N ALA A 125 -28.07 -21.04 9.32
CA ALA A 125 -28.60 -19.74 8.96
C ALA A 125 -29.35 -19.01 10.09
N SER A 126 -29.67 -19.71 11.18
CA SER A 126 -30.42 -19.15 12.31
C SER A 126 -29.66 -18.07 13.11
N PHE A 127 -28.32 -18.02 13.01
CA PHE A 127 -27.47 -17.06 13.73
C PHE A 127 -26.67 -16.11 12.84
N LEU A 128 -26.90 -16.16 11.51
CA LEU A 128 -26.22 -15.30 10.56
C LEU A 128 -26.81 -13.88 10.58
N THR A 129 -25.99 -12.89 10.90
CA THR A 129 -26.31 -11.48 10.67
C THR A 129 -25.87 -11.09 9.25
N PRO A 130 -26.80 -10.87 8.31
CA PRO A 130 -26.42 -10.49 6.96
C PRO A 130 -25.94 -9.03 6.95
N ARG A 131 -24.72 -8.79 6.46
CA ARG A 131 -24.19 -7.47 6.18
C ARG A 131 -23.91 -7.30 4.70
N ARG A 132 -24.39 -6.18 4.16
CA ARG A 132 -24.16 -5.75 2.77
C ARG A 132 -23.24 -4.55 2.79
N TRP A 133 -22.03 -4.70 2.24
CA TRP A 133 -21.03 -3.64 2.15
C TRP A 133 -20.61 -3.37 0.71
N ILE A 134 -19.92 -2.25 0.52
CA ILE A 134 -19.51 -1.73 -0.77
C ILE A 134 -18.02 -1.97 -0.95
N ILE A 135 -17.63 -2.47 -2.13
CA ILE A 135 -16.24 -2.74 -2.50
C ILE A 135 -15.44 -1.44 -2.58
N GLY A 136 -14.14 -1.50 -2.29
CA GLY A 136 -13.27 -0.34 -2.33
C GLY A 136 -13.41 0.61 -1.12
N ARG A 137 -14.33 0.31 -0.19
CA ARG A 137 -14.54 1.06 1.06
C ARG A 137 -13.87 0.35 2.22
N SER A 138 -13.46 1.13 3.21
CA SER A 138 -13.02 0.59 4.49
C SER A 138 -14.22 0.06 5.29
N ALA A 139 -14.00 -1.01 6.04
CA ALA A 139 -15.04 -1.60 6.87
C ALA A 139 -14.47 -2.33 8.08
N ASP A 140 -15.28 -2.43 9.13
CA ASP A 140 -14.95 -3.13 10.37
C ASP A 140 -15.98 -4.22 10.66
N ILE A 141 -15.50 -5.45 10.83
CA ILE A 141 -16.28 -6.53 11.45
C ILE A 141 -15.92 -6.57 12.93
N ASP A 142 -16.89 -6.21 13.77
CA ASP A 142 -16.88 -6.43 15.22
C ASP A 142 -17.71 -7.68 15.53
N ALA A 143 -17.36 -8.38 16.60
CA ALA A 143 -18.21 -9.41 17.14
C ALA A 143 -19.43 -8.73 17.77
N ASP A 144 -20.61 -8.83 17.14
CA ASP A 144 -21.81 -8.05 17.50
C ASP A 144 -22.25 -8.19 18.98
N ASN A 145 -21.77 -9.22 19.69
CA ASN A 145 -22.02 -9.43 21.13
C ASN A 145 -20.83 -9.03 22.04
N SER A 146 -19.65 -8.71 21.49
CA SER A 146 -18.43 -8.36 22.24
C SER A 146 -18.63 -7.18 23.19
N ARG A 147 -19.48 -6.22 22.79
CA ARG A 147 -19.76 -5.00 23.56
C ARG A 147 -20.36 -5.30 24.93
N LYS A 148 -21.15 -6.38 25.05
CA LYS A 148 -21.72 -6.85 26.32
C LYS A 148 -20.65 -7.37 27.30
N TYR A 149 -19.49 -7.77 26.78
CA TYR A 149 -18.42 -8.41 27.53
C TYR A 149 -17.17 -7.54 27.66
N THR A 150 -17.31 -6.23 27.40
CA THR A 150 -16.23 -5.22 27.39
C THR A 150 -15.40 -5.13 28.67
N HIS A 151 -15.94 -5.59 29.81
CA HIS A 151 -15.30 -5.55 31.12
C HIS A 151 -14.58 -6.86 31.51
N SER A 152 -14.57 -7.87 30.64
CA SER A 152 -13.91 -9.17 30.92
C SER A 152 -12.65 -9.35 30.07
N ASN A 153 -11.61 -9.95 30.64
CA ASN A 153 -10.50 -10.47 29.84
C ASN A 153 -11.01 -11.71 29.09
N PHE A 154 -11.03 -11.63 27.76
CA PHE A 154 -11.50 -12.71 26.90
C PHE A 154 -10.54 -12.94 25.74
N SER A 155 -10.44 -14.19 25.30
CA SER A 155 -9.79 -14.53 24.03
C SER A 155 -10.85 -14.59 22.93
N ILE A 156 -10.45 -14.27 21.70
CA ILE A 156 -11.33 -14.29 20.53
C ILE A 156 -10.63 -14.98 19.37
N VAL A 157 -11.34 -15.86 18.69
CA VAL A 157 -10.89 -16.50 17.46
C VAL A 157 -11.92 -16.25 16.37
N TRP A 158 -11.44 -15.74 15.23
CA TRP A 158 -12.22 -15.54 14.03
C TRP A 158 -12.00 -16.69 13.05
N TYR A 159 -13.09 -17.12 12.42
CA TYR A 159 -13.11 -18.09 11.35
C TYR A 159 -13.75 -17.45 10.13
N LYS A 160 -13.19 -17.68 8.95
CA LYS A 160 -13.78 -17.32 7.66
C LYS A 160 -14.11 -18.61 6.94
N ASN A 161 -15.38 -18.83 6.61
CA ASN A 161 -15.84 -20.04 5.94
C ASN A 161 -15.31 -21.33 6.63
N CYS A 162 -15.42 -21.39 7.95
CA CYS A 162 -14.94 -22.47 8.84
C CYS A 162 -13.43 -22.65 8.98
N LYS A 163 -12.61 -21.81 8.37
CA LYS A 163 -11.16 -21.87 8.53
C LYS A 163 -10.71 -20.77 9.47
N VAL A 164 -9.77 -21.07 10.36
CA VAL A 164 -9.18 -20.08 11.26
C VAL A 164 -8.64 -18.93 10.42
N TYR A 165 -9.12 -17.72 10.71
CA TYR A 165 -8.81 -16.51 9.97
C TYR A 165 -7.90 -15.58 10.76
N GLU A 166 -8.23 -15.32 12.04
CA GLU A 166 -7.47 -14.40 12.89
C GLU A 166 -7.67 -14.73 14.38
N LYS A 167 -6.69 -14.45 15.23
CA LYS A 167 -6.74 -14.71 16.67
C LYS A 167 -6.44 -13.45 17.47
N ASN A 168 -7.13 -13.29 18.60
CA ASN A 168 -6.94 -12.21 19.58
C ASN A 168 -7.15 -10.78 19.05
N LYS A 169 -7.64 -10.60 17.82
CA LYS A 169 -8.14 -9.31 17.33
C LYS A 169 -9.62 -9.16 17.64
N LYS A 170 -9.97 -8.10 18.37
CA LYS A 170 -11.36 -7.78 18.71
C LYS A 170 -12.18 -7.35 17.51
N ILE A 171 -11.55 -6.65 16.56
CA ILE A 171 -12.16 -6.12 15.34
C ILE A 171 -11.30 -6.54 14.15
N ILE A 172 -11.94 -6.97 13.06
CA ILE A 172 -11.30 -7.18 11.77
C ILE A 172 -11.50 -5.92 10.94
N HIS A 173 -10.41 -5.18 10.71
CA HIS A 173 -10.38 -3.99 9.88
C HIS A 173 -10.03 -4.34 8.43
N PHE A 174 -10.77 -3.78 7.49
CA PHE A 174 -10.47 -3.78 6.06
C PHE A 174 -10.16 -2.34 5.65
N ASP A 175 -8.96 -2.09 5.15
CA ASP A 175 -8.60 -0.78 4.57
C ASP A 175 -9.43 -0.51 3.30
N SER A 176 -9.65 -1.55 2.50
CA SER A 176 -10.44 -1.53 1.28
C SER A 176 -10.97 -2.93 0.98
N LEU A 177 -12.30 -3.11 0.97
CA LEU A 177 -12.96 -4.39 0.73
C LEU A 177 -12.79 -4.89 -0.70
N LYS A 178 -12.48 -6.18 -0.86
CA LYS A 178 -12.40 -6.92 -2.14
C LYS A 178 -13.46 -8.02 -2.21
N TYR A 179 -13.87 -8.46 -3.40
CA TYR A 179 -14.84 -9.57 -3.53
C TYR A 179 -14.40 -10.85 -2.81
N SER A 180 -13.09 -11.13 -2.80
CA SER A 180 -12.50 -12.25 -2.07
C SER A 180 -12.69 -12.15 -0.55
N ASP A 181 -12.98 -10.96 -0.02
CA ASP A 181 -13.33 -10.75 1.39
C ASP A 181 -14.74 -11.23 1.73
N ALA A 182 -15.62 -11.43 0.74
CA ALA A 182 -16.95 -11.97 0.98
C ALA A 182 -16.88 -13.36 1.63
N GLY A 183 -17.88 -13.66 2.46
CA GLY A 183 -17.95 -14.93 3.17
C GLY A 183 -18.57 -14.82 4.55
N ILE A 184 -18.59 -15.94 5.25
CA ILE A 184 -19.15 -16.04 6.60
C ILE A 184 -18.01 -15.89 7.60
N TYR A 185 -18.07 -14.84 8.41
CA TYR A 185 -17.14 -14.56 9.49
C TYR A 185 -17.78 -14.98 10.81
N THR A 186 -17.24 -16.04 11.42
CA THR A 186 -17.69 -16.54 12.73
C THR A 186 -16.66 -16.15 13.77
N PHE A 187 -17.10 -15.55 14.88
CA PHE A 187 -16.26 -15.35 16.04
C PHE A 187 -16.61 -16.36 17.12
N VAL A 188 -15.60 -16.78 17.88
CA VAL A 188 -15.74 -17.53 19.12
C VAL A 188 -14.97 -16.78 20.20
N ILE A 189 -15.68 -16.32 21.22
CA ILE A 189 -15.12 -15.69 22.41
C ILE A 189 -15.09 -16.73 23.53
N THR A 190 -13.98 -16.83 24.24
CA THR A 190 -13.85 -17.68 25.41
C THR A 190 -13.68 -16.82 26.66
N LEU A 191 -14.55 -17.05 27.64
CA LEU A 191 -14.59 -16.39 28.94
C LEU A 191 -14.23 -17.37 30.04
N THR A 192 -13.54 -16.89 31.07
CA THR A 192 -13.26 -17.67 32.28
C THR A 192 -14.15 -17.19 33.41
N TYR A 193 -14.93 -18.09 33.99
CA TYR A 193 -15.80 -17.81 35.13
C TYR A 193 -15.72 -18.95 36.15
N ASN A 194 -15.40 -18.62 37.41
CA ASN A 194 -15.19 -19.58 38.50
C ASN A 194 -14.23 -20.75 38.15
N GLY A 195 -13.17 -20.46 37.39
CA GLY A 195 -12.17 -21.45 36.96
C GLY A 195 -12.61 -22.36 35.81
N ALA A 196 -13.82 -22.19 35.28
CA ALA A 196 -14.32 -22.88 34.09
C ALA A 196 -14.33 -21.96 32.86
N GLU A 197 -14.18 -22.54 31.68
CA GLU A 197 -14.23 -21.80 30.41
C GLU A 197 -15.59 -21.93 29.74
N PHE A 198 -16.12 -20.81 29.25
CA PHE A 198 -17.39 -20.72 28.57
C PHE A 198 -17.22 -20.01 27.23
N ASN A 199 -17.89 -20.53 26.20
CA ASN A 199 -17.83 -19.96 24.87
C ASN A 199 -19.06 -19.11 24.55
N ILE A 200 -18.85 -18.14 23.68
CA ILE A 200 -19.89 -17.36 23.02
C ILE A 200 -19.53 -17.36 21.55
N SER A 201 -20.49 -17.67 20.68
CA SER A 201 -20.28 -17.56 19.24
C SER A 201 -21.30 -16.65 18.57
N GLY A 202 -20.93 -16.19 17.38
CA GLY A 202 -21.80 -15.45 16.48
C GLY A 202 -21.21 -15.43 15.09
N ALA A 203 -22.06 -15.21 14.09
CA ALA A 203 -21.64 -15.27 12.70
C ALA A 203 -22.24 -14.14 11.88
N THR A 204 -21.40 -13.50 11.08
CA THR A 204 -21.76 -12.42 10.17
C THR A 204 -21.55 -12.90 8.75
N SER A 205 -22.60 -12.83 7.91
CA SER A 205 -22.49 -13.11 6.48
C SER A 205 -22.18 -11.81 5.75
N LEU A 206 -20.94 -11.68 5.27
CA LEU A 206 -20.49 -10.52 4.49
C LEU A 206 -20.78 -10.75 3.01
N THR A 207 -21.69 -9.95 2.48
CA THR A 207 -21.99 -9.85 1.05
C THR A 207 -21.54 -8.50 0.51
N LEU A 208 -20.90 -8.52 -0.65
CA LEU A 208 -20.32 -7.33 -1.27
C LEU A 208 -21.09 -6.94 -2.51
N ARG A 209 -21.11 -5.63 -2.77
CA ARG A 209 -21.72 -5.03 -3.94
C ARG A 209 -20.81 -3.96 -4.50
N ASP A 210 -20.93 -3.75 -5.81
CA ASP A 210 -20.28 -2.64 -6.46
C ASP A 210 -20.75 -1.29 -5.88
N PRO A 211 -19.88 -0.27 -5.89
CA PRO A 211 -20.28 1.09 -5.58
C PRO A 211 -21.43 1.55 -6.48
N THR A 212 -22.47 2.12 -5.88
CA THR A 212 -23.53 2.81 -6.63
C THR A 212 -23.08 4.18 -7.12
N GLU A 213 -22.03 4.73 -6.50
CA GLU A 213 -21.42 5.97 -6.93
C GLU A 213 -20.55 5.73 -8.17
N PRO A 214 -20.61 6.64 -9.15
CA PRO A 214 -19.80 6.53 -10.34
C PRO A 214 -18.30 6.57 -10.04
N ILE A 215 -17.56 5.59 -10.55
CA ILE A 215 -16.11 5.55 -10.47
C ILE A 215 -15.56 6.58 -11.47
N LYS A 216 -14.94 7.64 -10.96
CA LYS A 216 -14.23 8.59 -11.81
C LYS A 216 -12.99 7.91 -12.40
N PRO A 217 -12.64 8.20 -13.67
CA PRO A 217 -11.40 7.75 -14.28
C PRO A 217 -10.21 7.99 -13.36
N HIS A 218 -9.35 6.98 -13.21
CA HIS A 218 -8.10 7.13 -12.48
C HIS A 218 -6.91 6.49 -13.21
N ILE A 219 -6.04 7.31 -13.79
CA ILE A 219 -4.76 6.88 -14.37
C ILE A 219 -3.72 6.74 -13.26
N LYS A 220 -3.03 5.60 -13.22
CA LYS A 220 -2.03 5.33 -12.18
C LYS A 220 -0.81 6.24 -12.30
N GLY A 221 -0.25 6.58 -11.13
CA GLY A 221 0.97 7.36 -10.97
C GLY A 221 0.71 8.87 -10.91
N ILE A 222 1.65 9.58 -10.27
CA ILE A 222 1.49 11.02 -9.97
C ILE A 222 2.18 11.86 -11.05
N GLY A 223 1.43 12.80 -11.65
CA GLY A 223 1.97 13.80 -12.56
C GLY A 223 2.46 13.25 -13.90
N ASN A 224 3.31 14.01 -14.58
CA ASN A 224 3.80 13.70 -15.93
C ASN A 224 4.98 12.72 -15.89
N THR A 225 5.04 11.82 -16.86
CA THR A 225 6.15 10.87 -17.04
C THR A 225 7.18 11.47 -17.99
N THR A 226 8.47 11.44 -17.62
CA THR A 226 9.58 11.74 -18.55
C THR A 226 10.30 10.46 -18.93
N VAL A 227 10.44 10.18 -20.22
CA VAL A 227 11.13 8.99 -20.75
C VAL A 227 12.33 9.42 -21.56
N TYR A 228 13.49 8.83 -21.26
CA TYR A 228 14.74 9.13 -21.97
C TYR A 228 14.95 8.11 -23.10
N ILE A 229 15.08 8.60 -24.33
CA ILE A 229 15.14 7.80 -25.57
C ILE A 229 16.42 8.05 -26.35
N GLU A 230 16.77 7.10 -27.22
CA GLU A 230 17.79 7.28 -28.26
C GLU A 230 17.09 7.49 -29.60
N LEU A 231 17.56 8.44 -30.41
CA LEU A 231 16.92 8.73 -31.71
C LEU A 231 17.10 7.54 -32.66
N GLY A 232 16.03 7.22 -33.40
CA GLY A 232 15.99 6.11 -34.34
C GLY A 232 15.71 4.74 -33.72
N THR A 233 15.59 4.63 -32.39
CA THR A 233 15.18 3.38 -31.74
C THR A 233 13.66 3.30 -31.58
N ASN A 234 13.13 2.09 -31.47
CA ASN A 234 11.73 1.89 -31.08
C ASN A 234 11.55 2.15 -29.58
N GLN A 235 10.42 2.72 -29.18
CA GLN A 235 10.10 3.02 -27.79
C GLN A 235 8.66 2.63 -27.46
N SER A 236 8.46 1.94 -26.34
CA SER A 236 7.14 1.66 -25.78
C SER A 236 6.84 2.58 -24.59
N LEU A 237 5.63 3.12 -24.51
CA LEU A 237 5.14 3.93 -23.39
C LEU A 237 3.88 3.27 -22.83
N GLU A 238 3.89 2.88 -21.56
CA GLU A 238 2.75 2.25 -20.91
C GLU A 238 1.96 3.26 -20.09
N CYS A 239 0.65 3.26 -20.29
CA CYS A 239 -0.29 3.99 -19.47
C CYS A 239 -1.31 3.03 -18.87
N GLU A 240 -1.27 2.90 -17.55
CA GLU A 240 -2.15 2.01 -16.79
C GLU A 240 -3.19 2.81 -16.01
N ALA A 241 -4.43 2.35 -16.02
CA ALA A 241 -5.52 2.99 -15.29
C ALA A 241 -6.45 1.98 -14.60
N PHE A 242 -7.02 2.43 -13.48
CA PHE A 242 -8.08 1.72 -12.77
C PHE A 242 -9.44 2.08 -13.38
N ILE A 243 -10.20 1.07 -13.83
CA ILE A 243 -11.47 1.30 -14.52
C ILE A 243 -12.70 0.77 -13.75
N GLY A 244 -12.52 -0.03 -12.70
CA GLY A 244 -13.61 -0.46 -11.81
C GLY A 244 -13.41 -1.80 -11.10
N TYR A 245 -14.47 -2.28 -10.44
CA TYR A 245 -14.46 -3.49 -9.59
C TYR A 245 -15.32 -4.67 -10.12
N ASN A 246 -15.80 -4.62 -11.37
CA ASN A 246 -16.89 -5.49 -11.87
C ASN A 246 -16.42 -6.90 -12.27
N GLU A 247 -17.28 -7.91 -12.08
CA GLU A 247 -17.10 -9.26 -12.63
C GLU A 247 -17.13 -9.27 -14.17
N ASN A 248 -17.91 -8.39 -14.80
CA ASN A 248 -18.00 -8.19 -16.24
C ASN A 248 -16.98 -7.15 -16.73
N ALA A 249 -15.73 -7.58 -16.90
CA ALA A 249 -14.64 -6.75 -17.40
C ALA A 249 -14.99 -6.10 -18.76
N ASP A 250 -15.66 -6.83 -19.64
CA ASP A 250 -16.07 -6.34 -20.96
C ASP A 250 -16.97 -5.11 -20.88
N MET A 251 -17.91 -5.07 -19.91
CA MET A 251 -18.78 -3.92 -19.72
C MET A 251 -18.00 -2.69 -19.22
N LEU A 252 -16.99 -2.90 -18.38
CA LEU A 252 -16.11 -1.81 -17.94
C LEU A 252 -15.26 -1.28 -19.09
N GLN A 253 -14.75 -2.15 -19.95
CA GLN A 253 -14.00 -1.76 -21.14
C GLN A 253 -14.84 -0.87 -22.07
N HIS A 254 -16.08 -1.24 -22.36
CA HIS A 254 -16.94 -0.46 -23.26
C HIS A 254 -17.35 0.91 -22.67
N ASN A 255 -17.40 1.03 -21.34
CA ASN A 255 -17.78 2.27 -20.66
C ASN A 255 -16.61 3.23 -20.42
N ASN A 256 -15.37 2.77 -20.59
CA ASN A 256 -14.16 3.54 -20.37
C ASN A 256 -13.35 3.64 -21.66
N LEU A 257 -13.28 4.84 -22.23
CA LEU A 257 -12.50 5.10 -23.43
C LEU A 257 -11.08 5.52 -23.04
N MET A 258 -10.11 4.65 -23.30
CA MET A 258 -8.69 4.93 -23.11
C MET A 258 -7.99 4.99 -24.46
N HIS A 259 -7.27 6.08 -24.76
CA HIS A 259 -6.59 6.25 -26.05
C HIS A 259 -5.38 7.19 -25.94
N TRP A 260 -4.51 7.12 -26.96
CA TRP A 260 -3.35 8.00 -27.09
C TRP A 260 -3.59 9.13 -28.09
N VAL A 261 -3.10 10.31 -27.74
CA VAL A 261 -3.05 11.49 -28.62
C VAL A 261 -1.67 12.11 -28.56
N GLN A 262 -1.17 12.64 -29.68
CA GLN A 262 0.00 13.52 -29.68
C GLN A 262 -0.48 14.97 -29.82
N MET A 263 0.08 15.89 -29.05
CA MET A 263 -0.41 17.29 -28.93
C MET A 263 -0.63 18.03 -30.27
N ASN A 264 0.03 17.61 -31.37
CA ASN A 264 -0.05 18.21 -32.70
C ASN A 264 -0.49 17.25 -33.83
N LYS A 265 -1.00 16.05 -33.50
CA LYS A 265 -1.57 15.11 -34.48
C LYS A 265 -2.97 14.69 -34.06
N SER A 266 -3.76 14.16 -35.01
CA SER A 266 -5.02 13.48 -34.72
C SER A 266 -4.79 12.20 -33.91
N VAL A 267 -5.90 11.58 -33.51
CA VAL A 267 -6.01 10.29 -32.81
C VAL A 267 -5.04 9.26 -33.41
N ILE A 268 -4.24 8.63 -32.56
CA ILE A 268 -3.32 7.55 -32.94
C ILE A 268 -4.15 6.29 -33.20
N GLU A 269 -3.79 5.48 -34.20
CA GLU A 269 -4.53 4.27 -34.55
C GLU A 269 -4.46 3.21 -33.44
N ASP A 270 -5.63 2.68 -33.09
CA ASP A 270 -5.80 1.55 -32.17
C ASP A 270 -5.70 0.25 -32.96
N LEU A 271 -4.73 -0.60 -32.61
CA LEU A 271 -4.49 -1.87 -33.31
C LEU A 271 -4.97 -3.11 -32.55
N SER A 272 -5.64 -2.93 -31.42
CA SER A 272 -6.25 -4.05 -30.73
C SER A 272 -7.46 -4.59 -31.49
N TYR A 273 -7.28 -5.63 -32.29
CA TYR A 273 -8.38 -6.45 -32.78
C TYR A 273 -8.56 -7.68 -31.89
N ASP A 274 -9.83 -8.00 -31.57
CA ASP A 274 -10.27 -9.18 -30.82
C ASP A 274 -9.63 -10.45 -31.37
N ASN A 275 -8.62 -10.99 -30.69
CA ASN A 275 -8.23 -12.38 -30.82
C ASN A 275 -7.82 -12.93 -29.44
N ASN A 276 -8.70 -13.76 -28.91
CA ASN A 276 -8.38 -14.70 -27.85
C ASN A 276 -7.18 -15.56 -28.30
N ASN A 277 -6.11 -15.54 -27.50
CA ASN A 277 -4.85 -16.32 -27.60
C ASN A 277 -3.85 -15.86 -28.67
N ASP A 278 -2.84 -15.07 -28.28
CA ASP A 278 -1.47 -15.57 -28.09
C ASP A 278 -0.56 -14.49 -27.49
N ASN A 279 0.17 -14.85 -26.42
CA ASN A 279 1.06 -13.97 -25.66
C ASN A 279 2.45 -13.85 -26.31
N ASN A 280 2.57 -13.20 -27.47
CA ASN A 280 3.88 -12.89 -28.05
C ASN A 280 4.01 -11.39 -28.38
N GLU A 281 4.69 -10.63 -27.52
CA GLU A 281 5.04 -9.21 -27.75
C GLU A 281 5.80 -8.97 -29.07
N ASP A 282 6.58 -9.94 -29.54
CA ASP A 282 7.37 -9.83 -30.77
C ASP A 282 6.52 -9.88 -32.07
N VAL A 283 5.31 -10.45 -32.03
CA VAL A 283 4.40 -10.54 -33.19
C VAL A 283 3.71 -9.18 -33.46
N PHE A 284 3.45 -8.39 -32.42
CA PHE A 284 2.68 -7.16 -32.54
C PHE A 284 3.48 -5.95 -33.04
N VAL A 285 4.80 -5.94 -32.86
CA VAL A 285 5.68 -4.92 -33.46
C VAL A 285 5.69 -5.03 -34.99
N GLU A 286 5.37 -6.21 -35.55
CA GLU A 286 5.23 -6.40 -37.00
C GLU A 286 3.91 -5.82 -37.54
N GLU A 287 2.79 -5.93 -36.81
CA GLU A 287 1.50 -5.36 -37.23
C GLU A 287 1.50 -3.83 -37.29
N CYS A 288 2.20 -3.16 -36.36
CA CYS A 288 2.39 -1.70 -36.45
C CYS A 288 3.21 -1.26 -37.68
N LYS A 289 4.10 -2.12 -38.17
CA LYS A 289 4.89 -1.85 -39.38
C LYS A 289 4.07 -2.05 -40.66
N GLU A 290 3.11 -2.98 -40.66
CA GLU A 290 2.25 -3.25 -41.83
C GLU A 290 1.38 -2.04 -42.22
N ILE A 291 0.98 -1.23 -41.24
CA ILE A 291 0.09 -0.08 -41.46
C ILE A 291 0.87 1.19 -41.85
N ARG A 292 2.21 1.13 -41.94
CA ARG A 292 3.11 2.26 -42.24
C ARG A 292 2.92 3.47 -41.29
N SER A 293 2.37 3.24 -40.10
CA SER A 293 2.26 4.29 -39.10
C SER A 293 3.58 4.44 -38.33
N SER A 294 3.90 5.68 -37.95
CA SER A 294 5.05 5.96 -37.06
C SER A 294 4.73 5.68 -35.59
N THR A 295 3.45 5.51 -35.27
CA THR A 295 2.93 5.28 -33.92
C THR A 295 1.66 4.45 -33.95
N CYS A 296 1.53 3.49 -33.05
CA CYS A 296 0.35 2.66 -32.85
C CYS A 296 0.22 2.37 -31.35
N TYR A 297 -0.94 1.91 -30.89
CA TYR A 297 -1.03 1.39 -29.53
C TYR A 297 -1.86 0.10 -29.46
N THR A 298 -1.59 -0.64 -28.39
CA THR A 298 -2.32 -1.85 -28.00
C THR A 298 -2.98 -1.60 -26.65
N HIS A 299 -3.97 -2.42 -26.30
CA HIS A 299 -4.54 -2.43 -24.96
C HIS A 299 -4.55 -3.83 -24.35
N LYS A 300 -4.47 -3.87 -23.03
CA LYS A 300 -4.54 -5.08 -22.22
C LYS A 300 -5.47 -4.84 -21.05
N LEU A 301 -6.36 -5.79 -20.79
CA LEU A 301 -7.17 -5.81 -19.57
C LEU A 301 -6.59 -6.84 -18.61
N GLU A 302 -6.38 -6.42 -17.38
CA GLU A 302 -5.95 -7.29 -16.30
C GLU A 302 -7.01 -7.29 -15.20
N LYS A 303 -7.28 -8.50 -14.68
CA LYS A 303 -8.22 -8.71 -13.59
C LYS A 303 -7.45 -9.37 -12.45
N GLU A 304 -7.20 -8.61 -11.40
CA GLU A 304 -6.54 -9.07 -10.19
C GLU A 304 -7.39 -8.69 -8.98
N ASP A 305 -7.73 -9.66 -8.12
CA ASP A 305 -8.51 -9.40 -6.90
C ASP A 305 -9.84 -8.63 -7.13
N SER A 306 -10.47 -8.85 -8.29
CA SER A 306 -11.66 -8.13 -8.76
C SER A 306 -11.50 -6.63 -8.98
N ILE A 307 -10.25 -6.16 -9.04
CA ILE A 307 -9.90 -4.88 -9.64
C ILE A 307 -9.67 -5.13 -11.12
N VAL A 308 -10.27 -4.29 -11.96
CA VAL A 308 -10.02 -4.29 -13.40
C VAL A 308 -9.15 -3.09 -13.74
N THR A 309 -7.98 -3.38 -14.29
CA THR A 309 -7.05 -2.38 -14.83
C THR A 309 -7.01 -2.49 -16.34
N MET A 310 -6.92 -1.34 -16.99
CA MET A 310 -6.69 -1.23 -18.41
C MET A 310 -5.32 -0.60 -18.62
N THR A 311 -4.49 -1.26 -19.40
CA THR A 311 -3.17 -0.76 -19.80
C THR A 311 -3.18 -0.54 -21.30
N ILE A 312 -2.90 0.69 -21.74
CA ILE A 312 -2.66 0.98 -23.15
C ILE A 312 -1.16 1.26 -23.37
N THR A 313 -0.57 0.56 -24.32
CA THR A 313 0.86 0.64 -24.62
C THR A 313 1.05 1.28 -25.98
N LEU A 314 1.61 2.51 -26.00
CA LEU A 314 2.00 3.19 -27.22
C LEU A 314 3.35 2.69 -27.70
N HIS A 315 3.44 2.25 -28.94
CA HIS A 315 4.69 1.94 -29.62
C HIS A 315 5.04 3.06 -30.60
N VAL A 316 6.18 3.71 -30.37
CA VAL A 316 6.79 4.71 -31.24
C VAL A 316 7.89 4.01 -32.04
N ILE A 317 7.73 3.97 -33.37
CA ILE A 317 8.69 3.31 -34.26
C ILE A 317 9.71 4.33 -34.74
N HIS A 318 11.00 4.03 -34.59
CA HIS A 318 12.12 4.90 -34.96
C HIS A 318 11.93 6.35 -34.47
N ALA A 319 11.93 6.53 -33.16
CA ALA A 319 11.64 7.82 -32.53
C ALA A 319 12.49 8.97 -33.10
N ASN A 320 11.85 10.09 -33.41
CA ASN A 320 12.47 11.21 -34.12
C ASN A 320 12.33 12.54 -33.34
N GLU A 321 12.84 13.64 -33.90
CA GLU A 321 12.79 14.95 -33.25
C GLU A 321 11.37 15.48 -33.01
N ASN A 322 10.41 15.12 -33.86
CA ASN A 322 9.02 15.55 -33.70
C ASN A 322 8.38 14.93 -32.45
N ASP A 323 8.79 13.72 -32.09
CA ASP A 323 8.28 13.00 -30.90
C ASP A 323 8.84 13.57 -29.59
N ILE A 324 9.99 14.25 -29.66
CA ILE A 324 10.56 15.00 -28.53
C ILE A 324 9.90 16.38 -28.40
N LYS A 325 9.60 17.03 -29.53
CA LYS A 325 8.96 18.35 -29.55
C LYS A 325 7.51 18.30 -29.04
N ASN A 326 6.80 17.20 -29.28
CA ASN A 326 5.38 17.07 -28.95
C ASN A 326 5.14 15.91 -27.98
N PRO A 327 4.65 16.17 -26.76
CA PRO A 327 4.40 15.10 -25.80
C PRO A 327 3.23 14.22 -26.25
N TYR A 328 3.29 12.96 -25.83
CA TYR A 328 2.18 12.02 -25.94
C TYR A 328 1.27 12.15 -24.72
N ILE A 329 -0.03 12.02 -24.93
CA ILE A 329 -1.05 12.17 -23.92
C ILE A 329 -1.85 10.88 -23.90
N CYS A 330 -1.82 10.21 -22.77
CA CYS A 330 -2.75 9.14 -22.47
C CYS A 330 -4.01 9.77 -21.88
N ILE A 331 -5.17 9.48 -22.45
CA ILE A 331 -6.47 10.01 -22.02
C ILE A 331 -7.35 8.84 -21.61
N LEU A 332 -7.96 8.95 -20.44
CA LEU A 332 -9.04 8.06 -19.98
C LEU A 332 -10.29 8.89 -19.74
N SER A 333 -11.40 8.50 -20.34
CA SER A 333 -12.70 9.12 -20.09
C SER A 333 -13.80 8.09 -19.92
N ASN A 334 -14.81 8.46 -19.15
CA ASN A 334 -16.06 7.73 -19.06
C ASN A 334 -17.21 8.74 -18.91
N THR A 335 -18.43 8.25 -18.71
CA THR A 335 -19.62 9.11 -18.55
C THR A 335 -19.56 10.04 -17.33
N TYR A 336 -18.62 9.82 -16.42
CA TYR A 336 -18.53 10.51 -15.13
C TYR A 336 -17.32 11.45 -15.01
N GLY A 337 -16.42 11.44 -15.99
CA GLY A 337 -15.29 12.36 -16.02
C GLY A 337 -14.24 11.99 -17.06
N TYR A 338 -13.11 12.70 -16.98
CA TYR A 338 -11.92 12.40 -17.77
C TYR A 338 -10.67 12.69 -16.93
N GLU A 339 -9.59 11.98 -17.22
CA GLU A 339 -8.24 12.22 -16.72
C GLU A 339 -7.25 12.05 -17.87
N ASN A 340 -6.10 12.73 -17.79
CA ASN A 340 -5.03 12.57 -18.75
C ASN A 340 -3.65 12.56 -18.07
N LYS A 341 -2.67 12.00 -18.78
CA LYS A 341 -1.29 11.95 -18.34
C LYS A 341 -0.35 12.20 -19.50
N PHE A 342 0.59 13.13 -19.29
CA PHE A 342 1.58 13.48 -20.31
C PHE A 342 2.83 12.60 -20.19
N PHE A 343 3.30 12.13 -21.34
CA PHE A 343 4.55 11.42 -21.52
C PHE A 343 5.47 12.29 -22.39
N ILE A 344 6.57 12.75 -21.78
CA ILE A 344 7.53 13.67 -22.36
C ILE A 344 8.79 12.90 -22.72
N LEU A 345 9.09 12.80 -24.01
CA LEU A 345 10.32 12.17 -24.48
C LEU A 345 11.49 13.16 -24.41
N LYS A 346 12.64 12.69 -23.93
CA LYS A 346 13.90 13.44 -23.93
C LYS A 346 15.00 12.59 -24.50
N VAL A 347 15.94 13.20 -25.22
CA VAL A 347 17.12 12.48 -25.70
C VAL A 347 17.98 12.09 -24.49
N LYS A 348 18.28 10.81 -24.37
CA LYS A 348 19.28 10.30 -23.43
C LYS A 348 20.62 10.86 -23.84
N ASP A 349 21.37 11.41 -22.90
CA ASP A 349 22.72 11.86 -23.23
C ASP A 349 23.65 10.67 -23.48
N LYS A 350 24.64 10.86 -24.35
CA LYS A 350 25.67 9.85 -24.63
C LYS A 350 26.65 9.66 -23.46
N LYS A 351 26.25 10.00 -22.23
CA LYS A 351 27.09 10.00 -21.03
C LYS A 351 26.84 8.73 -20.23
N GLU A 352 27.77 7.79 -20.31
CA GLU A 352 27.70 6.49 -19.63
C GLU A 352 28.19 6.54 -18.16
N TYR A 353 28.99 7.55 -17.80
CA TYR A 353 29.63 7.67 -16.48
C TYR A 353 29.37 9.02 -15.83
N ASP A 354 29.19 9.03 -14.51
CA ASP A 354 29.04 10.24 -13.71
C ASP A 354 30.38 10.99 -13.59
N ALA A 355 31.49 10.26 -13.52
CA ALA A 355 32.81 10.83 -13.66
C ALA A 355 33.83 9.81 -14.19
N TYR A 356 34.83 10.31 -14.91
CA TYR A 356 36.06 9.60 -15.21
C TYR A 356 37.12 9.99 -14.19
N LEU A 357 37.79 9.01 -13.58
CA LEU A 357 38.86 9.19 -12.62
C LEU A 357 40.20 8.93 -13.29
N ALA A 358 41.03 9.98 -13.37
CA ALA A 358 42.40 9.90 -13.83
C ALA A 358 43.35 10.11 -12.64
N PHE A 359 44.17 9.10 -12.38
CA PHE A 359 45.19 9.08 -11.33
C PHE A 359 46.57 9.31 -11.94
N LEU A 360 47.29 10.31 -11.44
CA LEU A 360 48.63 10.63 -11.93
C LEU A 360 49.68 10.12 -10.95
N ASN A 361 50.32 8.99 -11.28
CA ASN A 361 51.49 8.50 -10.54
C ASN A 361 52.42 7.67 -11.45
N HIS A 362 53.73 7.89 -11.31
CA HIS A 362 54.78 7.24 -12.11
C HIS A 362 55.75 6.37 -11.28
N SER A 363 55.57 6.21 -9.96
CA SER A 363 56.33 5.21 -9.21
C SER A 363 55.40 4.26 -8.43
N ALA A 364 55.47 2.97 -8.77
CA ALA A 364 54.75 1.92 -8.07
C ALA A 364 55.22 1.71 -6.62
N THR A 365 56.35 2.32 -6.24
CA THR A 365 57.14 1.94 -5.07
C THR A 365 57.18 2.96 -3.93
N GLU A 366 56.72 4.21 -4.10
CA GLU A 366 56.96 5.26 -3.09
C GLU A 366 55.71 5.91 -2.46
N ASP A 367 54.48 5.58 -2.89
CA ASP A 367 53.27 6.25 -2.37
C ASP A 367 52.04 5.32 -2.32
N ALA A 368 52.16 4.22 -1.59
CA ALA A 368 51.13 3.18 -1.46
C ALA A 368 49.79 3.73 -0.92
N ASP A 369 49.83 4.64 0.06
CA ASP A 369 48.64 5.25 0.65
C ASP A 369 47.88 6.14 -0.34
N HIS A 370 48.61 6.87 -1.18
CA HIS A 370 48.03 7.73 -2.20
C HIS A 370 47.36 6.91 -3.32
N ARG A 371 48.04 5.85 -3.78
CA ARG A 371 47.50 4.90 -4.76
C ARG A 371 46.28 4.15 -4.22
N HIS A 372 46.33 3.72 -2.96
CA HIS A 372 45.20 3.10 -2.27
C HIS A 372 44.01 4.07 -2.17
N PHE A 373 44.26 5.33 -1.78
CA PHE A 373 43.21 6.34 -1.73
C PHE A 373 42.55 6.55 -3.09
N ALA A 374 43.35 6.76 -4.14
CA ALA A 374 42.83 7.12 -5.46
C ALA A 374 42.09 5.97 -6.13
N LEU A 375 42.60 4.73 -6.08
CA LEU A 375 42.05 3.61 -6.85
C LEU A 375 41.08 2.75 -6.06
N ILE A 376 41.11 2.80 -4.73
CA ILE A 376 40.26 1.97 -3.86
C ILE A 376 39.31 2.85 -3.05
N THR A 377 39.83 3.70 -2.17
CA THR A 377 39.00 4.43 -1.20
C THR A 377 38.01 5.40 -1.88
N LEU A 378 38.51 6.20 -2.83
CA LEU A 378 37.72 7.22 -3.52
C LEU A 378 36.62 6.62 -4.40
N PRO A 379 36.89 5.64 -5.30
CA PRO A 379 35.86 4.97 -6.06
C PRO A 379 34.84 4.25 -5.18
N MET A 380 35.30 3.50 -4.17
CA MET A 380 34.42 2.74 -3.29
C MET A 380 33.39 3.65 -2.59
N ILE A 381 33.82 4.81 -2.07
CA ILE A 381 32.89 5.75 -1.40
C ILE A 381 31.95 6.39 -2.41
N LEU A 382 32.44 6.82 -3.57
CA LEU A 382 31.60 7.45 -4.60
C LEU A 382 30.57 6.47 -5.19
N GLU A 383 30.97 5.24 -5.46
CA GLU A 383 30.11 4.19 -6.04
C GLU A 383 29.14 3.62 -5.00
N ASN A 384 29.62 3.19 -3.83
CA ASN A 384 28.78 2.46 -2.87
C ASN A 384 28.00 3.37 -1.93
N HIS A 385 28.59 4.48 -1.48
CA HIS A 385 27.94 5.36 -0.52
C HIS A 385 27.13 6.48 -1.19
N PHE A 386 27.69 7.08 -2.24
CA PHE A 386 27.01 8.16 -2.98
C PHE A 386 26.29 7.69 -4.24
N GLY A 387 26.47 6.42 -4.64
CA GLY A 387 25.73 5.81 -5.74
C GLY A 387 26.17 6.25 -7.13
N TYR A 388 27.34 6.86 -7.31
CA TYR A 388 27.88 7.28 -8.61
C TYR A 388 28.37 6.11 -9.45
N LYS A 389 28.39 6.27 -10.78
CA LYS A 389 29.02 5.33 -11.71
C LYS A 389 30.32 5.95 -12.23
N LEU A 390 31.46 5.40 -11.83
CA LEU A 390 32.77 5.91 -12.23
C LEU A 390 33.38 5.07 -13.35
N CYS A 391 34.20 5.72 -14.18
CA CYS A 391 35.16 5.07 -15.06
C CYS A 391 36.56 5.27 -14.46
N VAL A 392 37.33 4.19 -14.28
CA VAL A 392 38.67 4.21 -13.67
C VAL A 392 39.66 3.56 -14.63
N SER A 393 40.72 4.29 -14.96
CA SER A 393 41.65 3.91 -16.03
C SER A 393 42.35 2.56 -15.81
N GLU A 394 42.64 2.18 -14.57
CA GLU A 394 43.33 0.92 -14.27
C GLU A 394 42.39 -0.30 -14.17
N ARG A 395 41.07 -0.09 -14.16
CA ARG A 395 40.06 -1.17 -14.05
C ARG A 395 39.31 -1.41 -15.36
N ASP A 396 39.03 -0.34 -16.11
CA ASP A 396 37.99 -0.34 -17.14
C ASP A 396 38.55 -0.30 -18.59
N PHE A 397 39.89 -0.34 -18.77
CA PHE A 397 40.53 -0.40 -20.09
C PHE A 397 40.59 -1.83 -20.63
N ILE A 398 40.28 -2.00 -21.91
CA ILE A 398 40.36 -3.30 -22.62
C ILE A 398 41.84 -3.53 -23.03
N PRO A 399 42.45 -4.67 -22.69
CA PRO A 399 43.83 -4.94 -23.11
C PRO A 399 43.93 -5.02 -24.64
N GLY A 400 44.75 -4.15 -25.26
CA GLY A 400 45.05 -4.15 -26.69
C GLY A 400 44.72 -2.85 -27.46
N GLY A 401 44.07 -1.86 -26.83
CA GLY A 401 43.83 -0.52 -27.41
C GLY A 401 45.00 0.46 -27.25
N ALA A 402 45.02 1.52 -28.07
CA ALA A 402 45.96 2.63 -27.90
C ALA A 402 45.49 3.53 -26.73
N LEU A 403 46.28 3.59 -25.66
CA LEU A 403 45.94 4.23 -24.37
C LEU A 403 45.36 5.66 -24.50
N VAL A 404 45.84 6.45 -25.47
CA VAL A 404 45.46 7.88 -25.64
C VAL A 404 44.09 8.05 -26.29
N ASP A 405 43.74 7.21 -27.27
CA ASP A 405 42.43 7.26 -27.93
C ASP A 405 41.33 6.79 -26.96
N ASP A 406 41.63 5.77 -26.16
CA ASP A 406 40.74 5.26 -25.13
C ASP A 406 40.44 6.33 -24.05
N MET A 407 41.44 7.09 -23.57
CA MET A 407 41.21 8.16 -22.58
C MET A 407 40.25 9.26 -23.07
N ASN A 408 40.40 9.71 -24.32
CA ASN A 408 39.52 10.74 -24.88
C ASN A 408 38.08 10.24 -24.99
N THR A 409 37.88 8.98 -25.40
CA THR A 409 36.53 8.39 -25.47
C THR A 409 35.87 8.28 -24.08
N PHE A 410 36.61 7.91 -23.03
CA PHE A 410 36.08 7.87 -21.67
C PHE A 410 35.77 9.25 -21.09
N ILE A 411 36.56 10.27 -21.43
CA ILE A 411 36.25 11.67 -21.11
C ILE A 411 34.94 12.09 -21.79
N GLU A 412 34.77 11.77 -23.08
CA GLU A 412 33.56 12.08 -23.83
C GLU A 412 32.32 11.36 -23.29
N LYS A 413 32.47 10.15 -22.75
CA LYS A 413 31.39 9.39 -22.10
C LYS A 413 31.11 9.83 -20.64
N SER A 414 31.89 10.75 -20.08
CA SER A 414 31.80 11.14 -18.67
C SER A 414 31.24 12.55 -18.44
N ARG A 415 30.53 12.76 -17.32
CA ARG A 415 29.95 14.07 -16.94
C ARG A 415 30.94 14.96 -16.17
N ARG A 416 31.92 14.36 -15.51
CA ARG A 416 33.01 15.02 -14.77
C ARG A 416 34.33 14.30 -15.02
N LEU A 417 35.42 15.04 -14.91
CA LEU A 417 36.78 14.48 -14.85
C LEU A 417 37.30 14.71 -13.43
N ILE A 418 37.64 13.65 -12.70
CA ILE A 418 38.29 13.72 -11.40
C ILE A 418 39.78 13.47 -11.62
N LEU A 419 40.61 14.44 -11.24
CA LEU A 419 42.06 14.34 -11.28
C LEU A 419 42.58 14.22 -9.86
N VAL A 420 43.33 13.15 -9.57
CA VAL A 420 43.98 12.97 -8.27
C VAL A 420 45.48 13.15 -8.45
N LEU A 421 46.06 14.15 -7.76
CA LEU A 421 47.47 14.51 -7.86
C LEU A 421 48.29 13.91 -6.71
N GLY A 422 49.35 13.18 -7.09
CA GLY A 422 50.31 12.55 -6.18
C GLY A 422 51.69 13.20 -6.16
N LYS A 423 52.58 12.67 -5.32
CA LYS A 423 54.01 12.96 -5.43
C LYS A 423 54.58 12.17 -6.60
N SER A 424 55.06 12.86 -7.63
CA SER A 424 55.87 12.23 -8.68
C SER A 424 56.97 13.18 -9.16
N ASN A 425 58.18 12.67 -9.30
CA ASN A 425 59.19 13.22 -10.19
C ASN A 425 58.87 12.68 -11.59
N ILE A 426 58.42 13.56 -12.48
CA ILE A 426 57.85 13.18 -13.77
C ILE A 426 58.99 12.97 -14.78
N SER A 427 58.98 11.86 -15.54
CA SER A 427 59.77 11.71 -16.77
C SER A 427 58.92 12.02 -18.01
N ASP A 428 59.55 12.59 -19.04
CA ASP A 428 58.92 13.38 -20.10
C ASP A 428 57.82 12.68 -20.95
N ASN A 429 57.93 11.38 -21.28
CA ASN A 429 57.04 10.80 -22.32
C ASN A 429 55.58 10.54 -21.91
N ALA A 430 55.31 9.99 -20.72
CA ALA A 430 53.93 9.73 -20.25
C ALA A 430 53.17 11.02 -19.88
N PHE A 431 53.92 12.10 -19.64
CA PHE A 431 53.40 13.42 -19.29
C PHE A 431 52.82 14.14 -20.51
N TYR A 432 53.51 14.10 -21.65
CA TYR A 432 53.04 14.71 -22.90
C TYR A 432 51.72 14.11 -23.39
N GLU A 433 51.54 12.79 -23.26
CA GLU A 433 50.32 12.10 -23.74
C GLU A 433 49.08 12.48 -22.92
N LEU A 434 49.21 12.55 -21.59
CA LEU A 434 48.15 13.03 -20.71
C LEU A 434 47.91 14.54 -20.88
N GLU A 435 48.97 15.33 -21.04
CA GLU A 435 48.91 16.78 -21.18
C GLU A 435 48.08 17.20 -22.39
N THR A 436 48.19 16.50 -23.53
CA THR A 436 47.42 16.83 -24.74
C THR A 436 45.91 16.60 -24.56
N GLY A 437 45.49 15.43 -24.04
CA GLY A 437 44.08 15.11 -23.78
C GLY A 437 43.47 16.01 -22.68
N LEU A 438 44.25 16.29 -21.64
CA LEU A 438 43.84 17.15 -20.53
C LEU A 438 43.72 18.62 -20.95
N HIS A 439 44.70 19.12 -21.70
CA HIS A 439 44.69 20.47 -22.26
C HIS A 439 43.48 20.67 -23.17
N LYS A 440 43.20 19.71 -24.06
CA LYS A 440 42.00 19.75 -24.92
C LYS A 440 40.71 19.78 -24.11
N ALA A 441 40.57 18.92 -23.11
CA ALA A 441 39.38 18.87 -22.25
C ALA A 441 39.17 20.17 -21.45
N MET A 442 40.25 20.81 -20.98
CA MET A 442 40.21 22.05 -20.19
C MET A 442 39.98 23.30 -21.04
N VAL A 443 40.66 23.42 -22.18
CA VAL A 443 40.57 24.57 -23.09
C VAL A 443 39.22 24.59 -23.80
N GLU A 444 38.74 23.44 -24.27
CA GLU A 444 37.43 23.34 -24.92
C GLU A 444 36.24 23.45 -23.93
N ARG A 445 36.51 23.41 -22.61
CA ARG A 445 35.51 23.47 -21.52
C ARG A 445 34.35 22.47 -21.63
N LYS A 446 34.53 21.37 -22.37
CA LYS A 446 33.49 20.36 -22.62
C LYS A 446 33.16 19.51 -21.39
N ILE A 447 34.05 19.47 -20.40
CA ILE A 447 33.85 18.71 -19.16
C ILE A 447 34.32 19.53 -17.96
N LYS A 448 33.54 19.48 -16.86
CA LYS A 448 33.97 20.09 -15.59
C LYS A 448 34.96 19.17 -14.89
N VAL A 449 36.12 19.72 -14.56
CA VAL A 449 37.21 19.04 -13.88
C VAL A 449 37.11 19.27 -12.38
N ILE A 450 37.32 18.22 -11.59
CA ILE A 450 37.42 18.23 -10.13
C ILE A 450 38.86 17.84 -9.79
N LEU A 451 39.60 18.74 -9.15
CA LEU A 451 40.98 18.49 -8.76
C LEU A 451 41.03 18.06 -7.29
N ILE A 452 41.57 16.88 -7.04
CA ILE A 452 41.85 16.38 -5.69
C ILE A 452 43.35 16.49 -5.43
N GLU A 453 43.69 17.41 -4.54
CA GLU A 453 45.05 17.60 -4.05
C GLU A 453 45.26 16.67 -2.85
N TYR A 454 45.81 15.48 -3.11
CA TYR A 454 46.25 14.58 -2.03
C TYR A 454 47.57 15.08 -1.42
N THR A 455 48.48 15.53 -2.28
CA THR A 455 49.66 16.32 -1.91
C THR A 455 49.46 17.77 -2.36
N PRO A 456 49.76 18.80 -1.53
CA PRO A 456 49.67 20.19 -1.93
C PRO A 456 50.54 20.50 -3.14
N LEU A 457 50.01 21.26 -4.10
CA LEU A 457 50.71 21.64 -5.33
C LEU A 457 52.03 22.39 -5.09
N SER A 458 52.16 23.11 -3.98
CA SER A 458 53.39 23.80 -3.60
C SER A 458 54.58 22.87 -3.35
N LYS A 459 54.32 21.56 -3.23
CA LYS A 459 55.34 20.51 -3.06
C LYS A 459 55.62 19.73 -4.35
N LEU A 460 54.99 20.11 -5.46
CA LEU A 460 55.23 19.52 -6.77
C LEU A 460 56.22 20.41 -7.54
N ASN A 461 57.31 19.82 -8.04
CA ASN A 461 58.35 20.55 -8.77
C ASN A 461 57.93 20.97 -10.19
N VAL A 462 56.74 20.57 -10.66
CA VAL A 462 56.20 20.95 -11.97
C VAL A 462 54.70 21.20 -11.81
N ILE A 463 54.25 22.45 -11.99
CA ILE A 463 52.82 22.77 -12.10
C ILE A 463 52.54 22.97 -13.59
N LEU A 464 51.73 22.08 -14.18
CA LEU A 464 51.20 22.27 -15.53
C LEU A 464 50.51 23.63 -15.64
N GLU A 465 50.88 24.43 -16.63
CA GLU A 465 50.27 25.74 -16.92
C GLU A 465 48.75 25.60 -17.13
N SER A 466 48.29 24.47 -17.68
CA SER A 466 46.87 24.13 -17.86
C SER A 466 46.11 23.94 -16.54
N LEU A 467 46.76 23.48 -15.47
CA LEU A 467 46.14 23.33 -14.14
C LEU A 467 45.93 24.70 -13.46
N GLN A 468 46.63 25.74 -13.90
CA GLN A 468 46.40 27.11 -13.43
C GLN A 468 45.07 27.67 -13.95
N LEU A 469 44.54 27.13 -15.06
CA LEU A 469 43.24 27.50 -15.62
C LEU A 469 42.05 26.98 -14.77
N LEU A 470 42.29 26.07 -13.82
CA LEU A 470 41.26 25.55 -12.94
C LEU A 470 40.92 26.56 -11.83
N THR A 471 39.66 26.99 -11.79
CA THR A 471 39.15 27.87 -10.72
C THR A 471 39.30 27.24 -9.34
N THR A 472 39.60 28.05 -8.31
CA THR A 472 39.74 27.63 -6.91
C THR A 472 38.50 26.88 -6.37
N SER A 473 37.33 27.13 -6.95
CA SER A 473 36.07 26.45 -6.62
C SER A 473 36.10 24.94 -6.87
N ASN A 474 36.84 24.48 -7.88
CA ASN A 474 36.85 23.08 -8.33
C ASN A 474 37.96 22.22 -7.67
N ARG A 475 38.67 22.81 -6.70
CA ARG A 475 39.78 22.17 -5.98
C ARG A 475 39.33 21.62 -4.63
N VAL A 476 39.73 20.40 -4.31
CA VAL A 476 39.42 19.70 -3.07
C VAL A 476 40.72 19.19 -2.46
N ILE A 477 40.98 19.55 -1.20
CA ILE A 477 42.26 19.26 -0.53
C ILE A 477 42.06 18.12 0.47
N TRP A 478 42.86 17.07 0.37
CA TRP A 478 42.94 16.00 1.37
C TRP A 478 43.69 16.50 2.62
N LYS A 479 43.09 16.36 3.80
CA LYS A 479 43.65 16.85 5.08
C LYS A 479 43.92 15.71 6.07
N GLY A 480 44.32 14.55 5.56
CA GLY A 480 44.59 13.35 6.36
C GLY A 480 43.36 12.95 7.19
N GLU A 481 43.54 12.79 8.50
CA GLU A 481 42.49 12.32 9.41
C GLU A 481 41.20 13.12 9.35
N LYS A 482 41.28 14.44 9.12
CA LYS A 482 40.12 15.33 9.03
C LYS A 482 39.24 15.05 7.80
N SER A 483 39.77 14.34 6.80
CA SER A 483 39.06 13.96 5.58
C SER A 483 38.48 12.54 5.63
N HIS A 484 38.89 11.69 6.59
CA HIS A 484 38.41 10.30 6.67
C HIS A 484 36.89 10.17 6.88
N PRO A 485 36.23 10.92 7.78
CA PRO A 485 34.80 10.79 7.99
C PRO A 485 34.01 11.15 6.71
N VAL A 486 33.07 10.30 6.30
CA VAL A 486 32.29 10.48 5.05
C VAL A 486 31.44 11.77 5.06
N ASN A 487 31.13 12.30 6.25
CA ASN A 487 30.42 13.58 6.43
C ASN A 487 31.35 14.81 6.49
N SER A 488 32.66 14.63 6.28
CA SER A 488 33.66 15.71 6.35
C SER A 488 33.45 16.75 5.24
N ARG A 489 34.10 17.91 5.40
CA ARG A 489 34.07 18.98 4.39
C ARG A 489 34.63 18.53 3.04
N PHE A 490 35.55 17.56 3.04
CA PHE A 490 36.13 16.98 1.84
C PHE A 490 35.07 16.30 0.97
N TRP A 491 34.36 15.32 1.52
CA TRP A 491 33.34 14.56 0.78
C TRP A 491 32.11 15.39 0.43
N LYS A 492 31.66 16.28 1.32
CA LYS A 492 30.58 17.23 1.01
C LYS A 492 30.92 18.12 -0.18
N LYS A 493 32.19 18.57 -0.27
CA LYS A 493 32.64 19.37 -1.42
C LYS A 493 32.71 18.54 -2.70
N ILE A 494 33.19 17.29 -2.64
CA ILE A 494 33.15 16.39 -3.81
C ILE A 494 31.72 16.17 -4.28
N GLN A 495 30.81 15.83 -3.36
CA GLN A 495 29.40 15.60 -3.69
C GLN A 495 28.75 16.84 -4.32
N TYR A 496 29.09 18.04 -3.84
CA TYR A 496 28.63 19.30 -4.43
C TYR A 496 29.15 19.52 -5.87
N LEU A 497 30.37 19.08 -6.17
CA LEU A 497 30.98 19.25 -7.49
C LEU A 497 30.55 18.16 -8.50
N MET A 498 30.12 17.00 -8.00
CA MET A 498 29.61 15.89 -8.81
C MET A 498 28.25 16.18 -9.46
N PRO A 499 27.80 15.40 -10.46
CA PRO A 499 26.45 15.55 -11.01
C PRO A 499 25.38 15.32 -9.94
N VAL A 500 24.29 16.09 -9.99
CA VAL A 500 23.16 15.91 -9.07
C VAL A 500 22.51 14.57 -9.36
N LYS A 501 22.47 13.68 -8.36
CA LYS A 501 21.62 12.49 -8.42
C LYS A 501 20.28 12.78 -7.75
N PRO A 502 19.14 12.39 -8.36
CA PRO A 502 17.87 12.40 -7.65
C PRO A 502 18.00 11.46 -6.45
N MET A 503 17.73 11.97 -5.24
CA MET A 503 17.75 11.15 -4.03
C MET A 503 16.74 10.02 -4.18
N LYS A 504 17.20 8.76 -4.12
CA LYS A 504 16.29 7.64 -3.87
C LYS A 504 15.77 7.77 -2.43
N PRO A 505 14.44 7.74 -2.18
CA PRO A 505 13.86 7.89 -0.84
C PRO A 505 14.30 6.86 0.20
N SER A 506 15.08 5.84 -0.16
CA SER A 506 15.45 4.71 0.70
C SER A 506 16.71 4.91 1.56
N SER A 507 17.47 6.00 1.41
CA SER A 507 18.72 6.21 2.19
C SER A 507 18.59 7.09 3.45
N LEU A 508 17.43 7.71 3.69
CA LEU A 508 17.19 8.50 4.91
C LEU A 508 16.95 7.65 6.18
N LEU A 509 16.63 6.36 6.04
CA LEU A 509 16.38 5.44 7.16
C LEU A 509 17.64 4.70 7.66
N ALA A 510 18.77 4.80 6.97
CA ALA A 510 20.02 4.11 7.35
C ALA A 510 21.01 4.99 8.14
N ILE A 511 20.73 6.28 8.34
CA ILE A 511 21.68 7.22 8.97
C ILE A 511 21.67 7.13 10.51
N ASN A 512 20.68 6.46 11.12
CA ASN A 512 20.54 6.38 12.58
C ASN A 512 21.03 5.06 13.23
N LYS A 513 21.68 4.14 12.50
CA LYS A 513 22.11 2.84 13.07
C LYS A 513 23.59 2.49 12.99
N SER A 514 24.45 3.33 12.41
CA SER A 514 25.87 3.00 12.23
C SER A 514 26.86 3.90 13.00
N SER A 515 26.39 4.69 13.97
CA SER A 515 27.27 5.43 14.90
C SER A 515 27.65 4.66 16.17
N MET A 516 27.24 3.39 16.29
CA MET A 516 27.74 2.47 17.30
C MET A 516 28.34 1.26 16.59
N LEU A 517 29.67 1.23 16.47
CA LEU A 517 30.58 0.08 16.35
C LEU A 517 31.82 0.51 15.57
N LEU A 518 32.74 1.19 16.27
CA LEU A 518 34.18 1.22 15.99
C LEU A 518 34.87 1.86 17.21
N ASN A 519 34.75 1.17 18.34
CA ASN A 519 35.64 1.32 19.49
C ASN A 519 35.77 -0.08 20.08
N GLY A 520 36.87 -0.77 19.76
CA GLY A 520 37.10 -2.11 20.30
C GLY A 520 38.11 -2.95 19.54
N ILE A 521 39.25 -2.40 19.13
CA ILE A 521 40.50 -3.17 18.99
C ILE A 521 41.64 -2.24 19.39
N ASN A 522 42.05 -2.34 20.66
CA ASN A 522 43.40 -2.08 21.17
C ASN A 522 43.40 -2.37 22.68
N GLN A 523 43.64 -3.64 23.01
CA GLN A 523 44.43 -4.08 24.17
C GLN A 523 45.00 -5.46 23.88
#